data_AF-A0AAU6QVV1-F1
#
_entry.id   AF-A0AAU6QVV1-F1
#
_cell.length_a   1.000
_cell.length_b   1.000
_cell.length_c   1.000
_cell.angle_alpha   90.00
_cell.angle_beta   90.00
_cell.angle_gamma   90.00
#
_symmetry.space_group_name_H-M   'P 1'
#
loop_
_entity.id
_entity.type
_entity.pdbx_description
1 polymer ?
#
loop_
_entity_poly.entity_id
_entity_poly.type
_entity_poly.pdbx_seq_one_letter_code
_entity_poly.pdbx_strand_id
1 'polypeptide(L)'
;MPVSIRLSVPVVLSAAVALAMSGVGIPPSFAAAPQAASSDEAPFLQENDAAMTKMMADMSIRPTGDVDRDFVAMMVPHHQGAIDMAQAELRYGRNEQLRRIAQEIVVEQQQEIVAMHLALGQPLPPSTPAPDQQEPASSSAGDAHAMSHHSMQMNMLSHTQKEPQ
;
A
#
# COMPACT_ATOMS: atom_id res chain seq x y z
N MET A 1 59.26 32.24 -21.58
CA MET A 1 59.87 31.95 -22.89
C MET A 1 61.01 30.97 -22.67
N PRO A 2 60.79 29.67 -22.93
CA PRO A 2 61.76 28.97 -23.78
C PRO A 2 61.06 28.13 -24.87
N VAL A 3 61.61 28.28 -26.07
CA VAL A 3 61.36 27.50 -27.28
C VAL A 3 62.03 26.13 -27.14
N SER A 4 61.38 25.05 -27.58
CA SER A 4 62.04 23.80 -27.98
C SER A 4 61.13 23.01 -28.93
N ILE A 5 61.40 23.10 -30.24
CA ILE A 5 62.12 22.12 -31.08
C ILE A 5 61.14 21.11 -31.72
N ARG A 6 60.89 21.34 -33.01
CA ARG A 6 60.26 20.37 -33.92
C ARG A 6 61.31 19.34 -34.33
N LEU A 7 60.99 18.06 -34.23
CA LEU A 7 61.62 17.01 -35.01
C LEU A 7 60.61 16.45 -36.00
N SER A 8 60.89 16.67 -37.28
CA SER A 8 60.29 15.99 -38.42
C SER A 8 61.01 14.66 -38.64
N VAL A 9 60.25 13.59 -38.87
CA VAL A 9 60.75 12.39 -39.58
C VAL A 9 59.73 12.04 -40.68
N PRO A 10 60.19 11.74 -41.92
CA PRO A 10 59.32 11.71 -43.08
C PRO A 10 58.94 10.27 -43.53
N VAL A 11 57.99 10.20 -44.48
CA VAL A 11 57.71 9.09 -45.42
C VAL A 11 56.99 7.89 -44.75
N VAL A 12 55.87 7.35 -45.25
CA VAL A 12 55.71 6.76 -46.58
C VAL A 12 54.24 6.84 -47.04
N LEU A 13 54.05 7.32 -48.28
CA LEU A 13 52.84 7.13 -49.06
C LEU A 13 52.92 5.75 -49.74
N SER A 14 52.01 4.84 -49.41
CA SER A 14 51.75 3.65 -50.23
C SER A 14 50.25 3.53 -50.49
N ALA A 15 49.93 3.34 -51.76
CA ALA A 15 48.59 3.36 -52.33
C ALA A 15 47.80 2.06 -52.08
N ALA A 16 46.49 2.25 -51.94
CA ALA A 16 45.33 1.41 -52.28
C ALA A 16 45.47 -0.13 -52.38
N VAL A 17 44.62 -0.83 -51.61
CA VAL A 17 43.91 -2.04 -52.06
C VAL A 17 42.44 -1.93 -51.64
N ALA A 18 41.55 -2.19 -52.58
CA ALA A 18 40.10 -2.14 -52.44
C ALA A 18 39.50 -3.47 -51.91
N LEU A 19 38.28 -3.36 -51.40
CA LEU A 19 37.19 -4.34 -51.46
C LEU A 19 37.21 -5.53 -50.47
N ALA A 20 36.34 -5.45 -49.45
CA ALA A 20 35.23 -6.41 -49.25
C ALA A 20 34.32 -5.91 -48.11
N MET A 21 33.11 -5.48 -48.47
CA MET A 21 32.00 -5.28 -47.54
C MET A 21 31.52 -6.66 -47.08
N SER A 22 31.91 -7.08 -45.88
CA SER A 22 31.19 -8.12 -45.15
C SER A 22 30.40 -7.43 -44.05
N GLY A 23 29.12 -7.18 -44.36
CA GLY A 23 28.16 -6.63 -43.41
C GLY A 23 27.95 -7.60 -42.26
N VAL A 24 28.62 -7.35 -41.13
CA VAL A 24 28.17 -7.84 -39.84
C VAL A 24 26.96 -6.98 -39.47
N GLY A 25 25.77 -7.52 -39.72
CA GLY A 25 24.54 -6.95 -39.19
C GLY A 25 24.56 -7.04 -37.67
N ILE A 26 25.04 -5.99 -37.01
CA ILE A 26 24.75 -5.75 -35.60
C ILE A 26 23.24 -5.52 -35.56
N PRO A 27 22.41 -6.40 -34.96
CA PRO A 27 21.01 -6.08 -34.79
C PRO A 27 20.92 -4.77 -33.99
N PRO A 28 19.98 -3.87 -34.31
CA PRO A 28 19.80 -2.68 -33.50
C PRO A 28 19.57 -3.14 -32.06
N SER A 29 20.49 -2.78 -31.18
CA SER A 29 20.23 -2.82 -29.75
C SER A 29 19.03 -1.90 -29.56
N PHE A 30 17.86 -2.47 -29.32
CA PHE A 30 16.77 -1.74 -28.71
C PHE A 30 17.28 -1.37 -27.32
N ALA A 31 17.97 -0.22 -27.24
CA ALA A 31 18.12 0.47 -25.97
C ALA A 31 16.68 0.70 -25.50
N ALA A 32 16.25 -0.10 -24.51
CA ALA A 32 15.00 0.15 -23.83
C ALA A 32 15.09 1.59 -23.33
N ALA A 33 14.27 2.47 -23.90
CA ALA A 33 14.12 3.81 -23.37
C ALA A 33 13.80 3.66 -21.87
N PRO A 34 14.38 4.49 -20.98
CA PRO A 34 14.01 4.46 -19.58
C PRO A 34 12.50 4.58 -19.51
N GLN A 35 11.83 3.52 -19.06
CA GLN A 35 10.40 3.58 -18.80
C GLN A 35 10.24 4.67 -17.74
N ALA A 36 9.55 5.75 -18.09
CA ALA A 36 9.22 6.77 -17.11
C ALA A 36 8.51 6.05 -15.96
N ALA A 37 9.09 6.14 -14.76
CA ALA A 37 8.48 5.62 -13.54
C ALA A 37 7.01 6.04 -13.53
N SER A 38 6.11 5.09 -13.29
CA SER A 38 4.69 5.44 -13.21
C SER A 38 4.52 6.48 -12.11
N SER A 39 3.51 7.36 -12.22
CA SER A 39 3.18 8.30 -11.14
C SER A 39 2.95 7.62 -9.79
N ASP A 40 2.70 6.32 -9.81
CA ASP A 40 2.30 5.48 -8.71
C ASP A 40 3.48 4.70 -8.08
N GLU A 41 4.64 4.63 -8.76
CA GLU A 41 5.79 3.84 -8.30
C GLU A 41 6.43 4.46 -7.05
N ALA A 42 6.64 5.78 -7.05
CA ALA A 42 7.21 6.49 -5.90
C ALA A 42 6.38 6.33 -4.61
N PRO A 43 5.05 6.58 -4.59
CA PRO A 43 4.25 6.36 -3.39
C PRO A 43 4.16 4.88 -3.00
N PHE A 44 4.11 3.94 -3.96
CA PHE A 44 4.17 2.50 -3.67
C PHE A 44 5.46 2.11 -2.91
N LEU A 45 6.62 2.55 -3.41
CA LEU A 45 7.90 2.27 -2.76
C LEU A 45 7.98 2.89 -1.36
N GLN A 46 7.48 4.11 -1.20
CA GLN A 46 7.44 4.79 0.10
C GLN A 46 6.57 4.05 1.12
N GLU A 47 5.38 3.58 0.73
CA GLU A 47 4.50 2.83 1.64
C GLU A 47 5.10 1.47 2.01
N ASN A 48 5.71 0.76 1.05
CA ASN A 48 6.37 -0.50 1.34
C ASN A 48 7.59 -0.33 2.25
N ASP A 49 8.40 0.71 2.03
CA ASP A 49 9.53 1.03 2.91
C ASP A 49 9.07 1.34 4.33
N ALA A 50 7.98 2.11 4.48
CA ALA A 50 7.38 2.38 5.77
C ALA A 50 6.85 1.12 6.46
N ALA A 51 6.15 0.24 5.72
CA ALA A 51 5.64 -1.03 6.22
C ALA A 51 6.77 -1.95 6.70
N MET A 52 7.82 -2.12 5.89
CA MET A 52 8.99 -2.94 6.25
C MET A 52 9.74 -2.35 7.45
N THR A 53 9.94 -1.03 7.49
CA THR A 53 10.60 -0.35 8.61
C THR A 53 9.83 -0.56 9.90
N LYS A 54 8.51 -0.37 9.87
CA LYS A 54 7.63 -0.61 11.02
C LYS A 54 7.68 -2.06 11.48
N MET A 55 7.53 -3.01 10.55
CA MET A 55 7.61 -4.44 10.84
C MET A 55 8.93 -4.81 11.52
N MET A 56 10.07 -4.37 10.98
CA MET A 56 11.38 -4.67 11.56
C MET A 56 11.55 -4.07 12.95
N ALA A 57 11.04 -2.86 13.18
CA ALA A 57 11.05 -2.23 14.50
C ALA A 57 10.19 -3.01 15.50
N ASP A 58 8.97 -3.38 15.12
CA ASP A 58 8.01 -4.09 15.98
C ASP A 58 8.42 -5.55 16.24
N MET A 59 9.16 -6.18 15.31
CA MET A 59 9.78 -7.50 15.49
C MET A 59 11.03 -7.50 16.38
N SER A 60 11.59 -6.33 16.71
CA SER A 60 12.75 -6.20 17.58
C SER A 60 12.38 -6.43 19.06
N ILE A 61 12.01 -7.66 19.37
CA ILE A 61 11.56 -8.06 20.71
C ILE A 61 12.72 -8.55 21.58
N ARG A 62 12.59 -8.36 22.89
CA ARG A 62 13.41 -9.08 23.86
C ARG A 62 12.74 -10.43 24.15
N PRO A 63 13.41 -11.56 23.92
CA PRO A 63 12.86 -12.87 24.25
C PRO A 63 12.45 -12.95 25.72
N THR A 64 11.27 -13.50 25.95
CA THR A 64 10.67 -13.63 27.29
C THR A 64 11.03 -14.97 27.95
N GLY A 65 11.44 -15.96 27.14
CA GLY A 65 11.68 -17.34 27.58
C GLY A 65 10.45 -18.24 27.46
N ASP A 66 9.32 -17.68 27.04
CA ASP A 66 8.12 -18.41 26.62
C ASP A 66 8.09 -18.44 25.08
N VAL A 67 8.29 -19.63 24.52
CA VAL A 67 8.44 -19.82 23.07
C VAL A 67 7.17 -19.44 22.31
N ASP A 68 5.99 -19.75 22.86
CA ASP A 68 4.72 -19.45 22.20
C ASP A 68 4.47 -17.94 22.18
N ARG A 69 4.77 -17.26 23.30
CA ARG A 69 4.67 -15.81 23.36
C ARG A 69 5.68 -15.10 22.47
N ASP A 70 6.91 -15.59 22.43
CA ASP A 70 7.97 -15.02 21.59
C ASP A 70 7.66 -15.23 20.10
N PHE A 71 7.10 -16.38 19.72
CA PHE A 71 6.63 -16.65 18.35
C PHE A 71 5.54 -15.65 17.93
N VAL A 72 4.48 -15.49 18.75
CA VAL A 72 3.39 -14.57 18.44
C VAL A 72 3.87 -13.12 18.43
N ALA A 73 4.76 -12.73 19.35
CA ALA A 73 5.32 -11.39 19.41
C ALA A 73 6.17 -11.04 18.17
N MET A 74 6.75 -12.03 17.50
CA MET A 74 7.40 -11.83 16.20
C MET A 74 6.43 -11.93 15.01
N MET A 75 5.49 -12.88 15.04
CA MET A 75 4.64 -13.17 13.88
C MET A 75 3.52 -12.17 13.69
N VAL A 76 2.93 -11.63 14.74
CA VAL A 76 1.91 -10.57 14.60
C VAL A 76 2.44 -9.37 13.81
N PRO A 77 3.59 -8.74 14.16
CA PRO A 77 4.11 -7.63 13.36
C PRO A 77 4.57 -8.04 11.96
N HIS A 78 5.11 -9.25 11.77
CA HIS A 78 5.43 -9.78 10.44
C HIS A 78 4.19 -9.84 9.54
N HIS A 79 3.09 -10.37 10.07
CA HIS A 79 1.83 -10.51 9.34
C HIS A 79 1.23 -9.13 9.05
N GLN A 80 1.30 -8.19 10.00
CA GLN A 80 0.85 -6.81 9.78
C GLN A 80 1.66 -6.12 8.67
N GLY A 81 2.98 -6.28 8.63
CA GLY A 81 3.81 -5.76 7.54
C GLY A 81 3.41 -6.32 6.17
N ALA A 82 3.10 -7.61 6.09
CA ALA A 82 2.61 -8.25 4.87
C ALA A 82 1.24 -7.69 4.43
N ILE A 83 0.32 -7.45 5.38
CA ILE A 83 -0.97 -6.81 5.12
C ILE A 83 -0.77 -5.39 4.56
N ASP A 84 0.09 -4.59 5.18
CA ASP A 84 0.34 -3.21 4.78
C ASP A 84 0.92 -3.13 3.34
N MET A 85 1.83 -4.04 2.99
CA MET A 85 2.39 -4.15 1.63
C MET A 85 1.35 -4.66 0.61
N ALA A 86 0.53 -5.63 0.99
CA ALA A 86 -0.56 -6.12 0.14
C ALA A 86 -1.57 -5.01 -0.15
N GLN A 87 -1.87 -4.16 0.84
CA GLN A 87 -2.72 -2.98 0.63
C GLN A 87 -2.08 -1.96 -0.33
N ALA A 88 -0.75 -1.80 -0.32
CA ALA A 88 -0.06 -0.96 -1.31
C ALA A 88 -0.21 -1.53 -2.74
N GLU A 89 -0.09 -2.85 -2.92
CA GLU A 89 -0.39 -3.51 -4.21
C GLU A 89 -1.85 -3.30 -4.63
N LEU A 90 -2.81 -3.35 -3.70
CA LEU A 90 -4.21 -3.06 -3.99
C LEU A 90 -4.47 -1.59 -4.37
N ARG A 91 -3.62 -0.64 -3.94
CA ARG A 91 -3.72 0.78 -4.31
C ARG A 91 -3.08 1.08 -5.67
N TYR A 92 -1.86 0.59 -5.88
CA TYR A 92 -1.01 1.02 -7.00
C TYR A 92 -0.86 -0.04 -8.10
N GLY A 93 -1.02 -1.32 -7.75
CA GLY A 93 -0.90 -2.46 -8.65
C GLY A 93 -2.01 -2.49 -9.71
N ARG A 94 -1.62 -2.90 -10.92
CA ARG A 94 -2.50 -2.96 -12.11
C ARG A 94 -2.75 -4.37 -12.61
N ASN A 95 -2.02 -5.36 -12.09
CA ASN A 95 -2.19 -6.76 -12.49
C ASN A 95 -3.31 -7.42 -11.67
N GLU A 96 -4.42 -7.78 -12.31
CA GLU A 96 -5.59 -8.38 -11.65
C GLU A 96 -5.31 -9.69 -10.89
N GLN A 97 -4.30 -10.45 -11.30
CA GLN A 97 -3.91 -11.65 -10.57
C GLN A 97 -3.14 -11.30 -9.29
N LEU A 98 -2.19 -10.35 -9.36
CA LEU A 98 -1.44 -9.90 -8.20
C LEU A 98 -2.34 -9.19 -7.17
N ARG A 99 -3.30 -8.39 -7.64
CA ARG A 99 -4.31 -7.77 -6.78
C ARG A 99 -5.19 -8.80 -6.06
N ARG A 100 -5.56 -9.90 -6.72
CA ARG A 100 -6.29 -10.99 -6.08
C ARG A 100 -5.47 -11.68 -5.00
N ILE A 101 -4.20 -11.97 -5.28
CA ILE A 101 -3.26 -12.51 -4.29
C ILE A 101 -3.12 -11.54 -3.11
N ALA A 102 -3.02 -10.23 -3.37
CA ALA A 102 -2.95 -9.22 -2.30
C ALA A 102 -4.22 -9.20 -1.42
N GLN A 103 -5.40 -9.35 -2.01
CA GLN A 103 -6.64 -9.47 -1.25
C GLN A 103 -6.69 -10.73 -0.38
N GLU A 104 -6.21 -11.85 -0.90
CA GLU A 104 -6.08 -13.12 -0.16
C GLU A 104 -5.13 -12.94 1.04
N ILE A 105 -3.95 -12.34 0.82
CA ILE A 105 -2.99 -12.02 1.90
C ILE A 105 -3.65 -11.18 3.00
N VAL A 106 -4.41 -10.13 2.65
CA VAL A 106 -5.08 -9.29 3.65
C VAL A 106 -6.04 -10.12 4.52
N VAL A 107 -6.83 -10.99 3.92
CA VAL A 107 -7.84 -11.79 4.65
C VAL A 107 -7.17 -12.86 5.51
N GLU A 108 -6.28 -13.66 4.92
CA GLU A 108 -5.66 -14.81 5.59
C GLU A 108 -4.77 -14.34 6.75
N GLN A 109 -3.87 -13.37 6.52
CA GLN A 109 -2.96 -12.90 7.56
C GLN A 109 -3.72 -12.20 8.71
N GLN A 110 -4.84 -11.54 8.42
CA GLN A 110 -5.68 -10.93 9.47
C GLN A 110 -6.34 -12.00 10.36
N GLN A 111 -6.79 -13.11 9.77
CA GLN A 111 -7.34 -14.24 10.51
C GLN A 111 -6.27 -14.92 11.36
N GLU A 112 -5.05 -15.07 10.85
CA GLU A 112 -3.92 -15.65 11.58
C GLU A 112 -3.49 -14.78 12.77
N ILE A 113 -3.48 -13.45 12.63
CA ILE A 113 -3.24 -12.53 13.77
C ILE A 113 -4.27 -12.79 14.88
N VAL A 114 -5.55 -12.88 14.53
CA VAL A 114 -6.62 -13.17 15.50
C VAL A 114 -6.41 -14.54 16.15
N ALA A 115 -6.12 -15.57 15.36
CA ALA A 115 -5.89 -16.92 15.84
C ALA A 115 -4.69 -16.99 16.81
N MET A 116 -3.60 -16.29 16.52
CA MET A 116 -2.42 -16.19 17.39
C MET A 116 -2.74 -15.53 18.73
N HIS A 117 -3.48 -14.42 18.73
CA HIS A 117 -3.91 -13.77 19.98
C HIS A 117 -4.82 -14.69 20.81
N LEU A 118 -5.79 -15.36 20.17
CA LEU A 118 -6.67 -16.32 20.84
C LEU A 118 -5.89 -17.51 21.42
N ALA A 119 -4.89 -18.01 20.72
CA ALA A 119 -4.04 -19.12 21.20
C ALA A 119 -3.29 -18.76 22.50
N LEU A 120 -2.95 -17.49 22.70
CA LEU A 120 -2.38 -16.99 23.96
C LEU A 120 -3.43 -16.61 25.02
N GLY A 121 -4.71 -16.80 24.76
CA GLY A 121 -5.81 -16.39 25.64
C GLY A 121 -5.98 -14.86 25.74
N GLN A 122 -5.49 -14.10 24.76
CA GLN A 122 -5.64 -12.65 24.74
C GLN A 122 -7.02 -12.23 24.24
N PRO A 123 -7.54 -11.07 24.68
CA PRO A 123 -8.78 -10.52 24.13
C PRO A 123 -8.63 -10.26 22.63
N LEU A 124 -9.73 -10.47 21.90
CA LEU A 124 -9.78 -10.22 20.47
C LEU A 124 -9.40 -8.76 20.17
N PRO A 125 -8.57 -8.49 19.15
CA PRO A 125 -8.38 -7.14 18.67
C PRO A 125 -9.73 -6.57 18.18
N PRO A 126 -9.93 -5.24 18.23
CA PRO A 126 -11.16 -4.63 17.74
C PRO A 126 -11.37 -4.99 16.27
N SER A 127 -12.60 -5.34 15.90
CA SER A 127 -12.95 -5.69 14.52
C SER A 127 -12.80 -4.47 13.61
N THR A 128 -11.84 -4.50 12.70
CA THR A 128 -11.77 -3.54 11.58
C THR A 128 -12.75 -4.00 10.50
N PRO A 129 -13.56 -3.11 9.89
CA PRO A 129 -14.41 -3.49 8.76
C PRO A 129 -13.57 -4.11 7.65
N ALA A 130 -14.09 -5.17 7.02
CA ALA A 130 -13.46 -5.75 5.84
C ALA A 130 -13.34 -4.68 4.72
N PRO A 131 -12.34 -4.75 3.82
CA PRO A 131 -12.15 -3.77 2.74
C PRO A 131 -13.39 -3.56 1.84
N ASP A 132 -14.30 -4.53 1.80
CA ASP A 132 -15.56 -4.46 1.05
C ASP A 132 -16.70 -3.72 1.79
N GLN A 133 -16.48 -3.24 3.02
CA GLN A 133 -17.46 -2.53 3.84
C GLN A 133 -17.20 -1.02 3.93
N GLN A 134 -16.68 -0.41 2.88
CA GLN A 134 -16.78 1.03 2.72
C GLN A 134 -18.21 1.36 2.28
N GLU A 135 -19.11 1.56 3.26
CA GLU A 135 -20.44 2.11 2.99
C GLU A 135 -20.29 3.42 2.20
N PRO A 136 -21.10 3.66 1.16
CA PRO A 136 -21.08 4.95 0.49
C PRO A 136 -21.43 6.01 1.53
N ALA A 137 -20.56 7.01 1.64
CA ALA A 137 -20.72 8.16 2.52
C ALA A 137 -22.19 8.61 2.51
N SER A 138 -22.83 8.55 3.67
CA SER A 138 -24.17 9.08 3.87
C SER A 138 -24.14 10.57 3.54
N SER A 139 -24.67 10.90 2.36
CA SER A 139 -24.89 12.28 1.94
C SER A 139 -25.98 12.87 2.85
N SER A 140 -25.54 13.64 3.84
CA SER A 140 -26.40 14.55 4.57
C SER A 140 -26.78 15.72 3.65
N ALA A 141 -28.01 15.74 3.13
CA ALA A 141 -28.73 16.98 2.77
C ALA A 141 -30.15 16.67 2.30
N GLY A 142 -31.13 16.88 3.17
CA GLY A 142 -32.54 17.00 2.83
C GLY A 142 -33.15 18.04 3.78
N ASP A 143 -33.19 19.29 3.32
CA ASP A 143 -33.70 20.45 4.03
C ASP A 143 -35.14 20.26 4.50
N ALA A 144 -35.34 20.26 5.83
CA ALA A 144 -36.66 20.45 6.43
C ALA A 144 -36.83 21.94 6.76
N HIS A 145 -37.53 22.64 5.87
CA HIS A 145 -37.98 24.01 6.06
C HIS A 145 -38.99 24.09 7.21
N ALA A 146 -38.77 25.05 8.10
CA ALA A 146 -39.53 25.31 9.31
C ALA A 146 -41.02 25.61 9.08
N MET A 147 -41.88 25.09 9.96
CA MET A 147 -43.16 25.71 10.34
C MET A 147 -43.43 25.42 11.83
N SER A 148 -43.39 26.51 12.61
CA SER A 148 -43.63 26.59 14.05
C SER A 148 -45.10 26.32 14.40
N HIS A 149 -45.39 25.62 15.51
CA HIS A 149 -46.65 25.78 16.25
C HIS A 149 -46.46 25.44 17.74
N HIS A 150 -45.60 26.20 18.41
CA HIS A 150 -45.72 26.42 19.85
C HIS A 150 -46.81 27.49 20.07
N SER A 151 -48.08 27.09 20.06
CA SER A 151 -49.25 27.76 20.67
C SER A 151 -50.56 27.26 20.06
N MET A 152 -51.14 26.19 20.59
CA MET A 152 -52.60 26.10 20.74
C MET A 152 -52.90 25.69 22.18
N GLN A 153 -53.05 26.75 22.96
CA GLN A 153 -53.61 26.87 24.28
C GLN A 153 -54.77 25.89 24.56
N MET A 154 -54.68 25.24 25.73
CA MET A 154 -55.73 25.15 26.76
C MET A 154 -57.19 25.36 26.28
N ASN A 155 -57.90 24.25 26.06
CA ASN A 155 -59.33 24.07 26.37
C ASN A 155 -59.61 22.58 26.06
N MET A 156 -59.70 21.69 27.03
CA MET A 156 -60.98 21.36 27.68
C MET A 156 -60.66 20.61 28.97
N LEU A 157 -60.96 21.23 30.11
CA LEU A 157 -61.32 20.51 31.33
C LEU A 157 -62.56 19.65 31.01
N SER A 158 -62.60 18.42 31.55
CA SER A 158 -63.77 17.81 32.24
C SER A 158 -63.98 16.33 31.90
N HIS A 159 -63.91 15.48 32.94
CA HIS A 159 -64.53 14.15 33.06
C HIS A 159 -63.87 13.02 32.24
N THR A 160 -63.53 11.84 32.76
CA THR A 160 -63.76 11.19 34.05
C THR A 160 -62.83 9.96 34.11
N GLN A 161 -62.09 9.79 35.21
CA GLN A 161 -61.53 8.49 35.61
C GLN A 161 -61.83 8.26 37.10
N LYS A 162 -62.77 7.36 37.36
CA LYS A 162 -63.16 6.72 38.63
C LYS A 162 -63.98 5.48 38.20
N GLU A 163 -63.84 4.25 38.67
CA GLU A 163 -63.02 3.57 39.68
C GLU A 163 -63.18 2.04 39.44
N PRO A 164 -62.44 1.15 40.12
CA PRO A 164 -62.68 -0.29 40.14
C PRO A 164 -63.68 -0.70 41.25
N GLN A 165 -64.45 -1.76 41.01
CA GLN A 165 -64.91 -2.77 41.98
C GLN A 165 -65.03 -4.12 41.28
#